data_AF-A0A960J570-F1
#
_entry.id   AF-A0A960J570-F1
#
_cell.length_a   1.000
_cell.length_b   1.000
_cell.length_c   1.000
_cell.angle_alpha   90.00
_cell.angle_beta   90.00
_cell.angle_gamma   90.00
#
_symmetry.space_group_name_H-M   'P 1'
#
loop_
_entity.id
_entity.type
_entity.pdbx_description
1 polymer ?
#
loop_
_entity_poly.entity_id
_entity_poly.type
_entity_poly.pdbx_seq_one_letter_code
_entity_poly.pdbx_strand_id
1 'polypeptide(L)'
;MSRATIGWGAVVGLLVAALLATSAAPASGQDAPEGDDGAAAVGASALAPILQYTGGTPLDAAGASFPGLQTFDALADATHRDVVTAATLPADLAAYRCVVLNGMTAPYGNGDMAALSAYVQGGGTLVTTAESDGIPGGPDTQAVQNQLLAALGSVVENLHGAEDLGFRTTGTIAADPLTAGVDEVRYGNTGVLSAGAPARPLVTGEGGQVILAAEALGAGTLVVASDMNVLSDRSDTGYVSQDNGRLADNLCGGVGFLSGTVWEEGFGDMVAGVHVAVLRTSDFSIAAGDISSTPHGHFDVALDVGSYFLYLIDPSGRHVSGFFGPPTTIDVAAGELETAQPTMAPARGSLSGTVTDDATAAPVPGAWAVAIGPDGIAGATVTAGDGTYTLPHLAPGTYRATFADPAGGRLQEYYDDQPDYDGASPLPVTVGATTGDVDAALAAGPGRGTAAVDVVAGGSHSCALLDD
;
A
#
# COMPACT_ATOMS: atom_id res chain seq x y z
N MET A 1 26.57 20.69 25.04
CA MET A 1 26.06 19.83 23.94
C MET A 1 24.55 19.84 24.03
N SER A 2 23.90 20.65 23.19
CA SER A 2 22.44 20.80 23.15
C SER A 2 21.85 19.62 22.37
N ARG A 3 20.93 18.86 22.97
CA ARG A 3 20.15 17.84 22.25
C ARG A 3 19.10 18.56 21.43
N ALA A 4 19.20 18.47 20.10
CA ALA A 4 18.15 18.93 19.21
C ALA A 4 16.96 17.97 19.33
N THR A 5 15.86 18.45 19.92
CA THR A 5 14.55 17.80 19.89
C THR A 5 14.03 17.94 18.47
N ILE A 6 14.02 16.86 17.69
CA ILE A 6 13.31 16.82 16.41
C ILE A 6 11.82 16.79 16.77
N GLY A 7 11.11 17.88 16.49
CA GLY A 7 9.67 17.98 16.74
C GLY A 7 8.91 17.01 15.85
N TRP A 8 7.96 16.27 16.41
CA TRP A 8 7.10 15.30 15.70
C TRP A 8 6.41 15.89 14.46
N GLY A 9 6.13 17.20 14.43
CA GLY A 9 5.60 17.88 13.24
C GLY A 9 6.53 17.87 12.02
N ALA A 10 7.86 17.80 12.22
CA ALA A 10 8.82 17.68 11.13
C ALA A 10 8.85 16.25 10.54
N VAL A 11 8.60 15.23 11.37
CA VAL A 11 8.52 13.83 10.93
C VAL A 11 7.22 13.61 10.14
N VAL A 12 6.09 14.11 10.63
CA VAL A 12 4.80 14.08 9.91
C VAL A 12 4.87 14.87 8.60
N GLY A 13 5.51 16.05 8.60
CA GLY A 13 5.72 16.83 7.38
C GLY A 13 6.59 16.12 6.33
N LEU A 14 7.60 15.36 6.76
CA LEU A 14 8.45 14.57 5.87
C LEU A 14 7.72 13.34 5.30
N LEU A 15 6.87 12.69 6.12
CA LEU A 15 6.00 11.58 5.72
C LEU A 15 4.95 12.02 4.68
N VAL A 16 4.32 13.17 4.89
CA VAL A 16 3.34 13.74 3.94
C VAL A 16 4.03 14.18 2.65
N ALA A 17 5.23 14.76 2.71
CA ALA A 17 5.99 15.14 1.52
C ALA A 17 6.46 13.93 0.70
N ALA A 18 6.84 12.83 1.34
CA ALA A 18 7.20 11.58 0.65
C ALA A 18 6.00 10.94 -0.06
N LEU A 19 4.80 11.00 0.54
CA LEU A 19 3.56 10.55 -0.10
C LEU A 19 3.08 11.47 -1.24
N LEU A 20 3.36 12.78 -1.18
CA LEU A 20 2.99 13.73 -2.24
C LEU A 20 3.97 13.74 -3.42
N ALA A 21 5.22 13.31 -3.23
CA ALA A 21 6.21 13.27 -4.29
C ALA A 21 5.95 12.14 -5.32
N THR A 22 5.15 11.13 -4.98
CA THR A 22 4.78 10.01 -5.86
C THR A 22 3.53 10.29 -6.71
N SER A 23 2.87 11.44 -6.54
CA SER A 23 1.59 11.76 -7.22
C SER A 23 1.70 12.72 -8.42
N ALA A 24 2.91 13.06 -8.87
CA ALA A 24 3.10 14.03 -9.95
C ALA A 24 3.40 13.37 -11.32
N ALA A 25 2.37 12.98 -12.06
CA ALA A 25 2.46 12.73 -13.50
C ALA A 25 2.13 14.03 -14.29
N PRO A 26 2.78 14.31 -15.44
CA PRO A 26 2.54 15.54 -16.18
C PRO A 26 1.21 15.46 -16.96
N ALA A 27 0.39 16.50 -16.86
CA ALA A 27 -0.83 16.62 -17.64
C ALA A 27 -0.51 16.80 -19.14
N SER A 28 -0.87 15.83 -19.97
CA SER A 28 -1.06 16.00 -21.41
C SER A 28 -2.54 15.98 -21.73
N GLY A 29 -3.07 17.09 -22.23
CA GLY A 29 -4.49 17.24 -22.53
C GLY A 29 -4.94 16.49 -23.78
N GLN A 30 -6.17 15.97 -23.74
CA GLN A 30 -7.26 16.24 -24.68
C GLN A 30 -8.49 15.37 -24.31
N ASP A 31 -9.61 16.04 -24.08
CA ASP A 31 -11.02 15.60 -24.06
C ASP A 31 -11.34 14.11 -23.80
N ALA A 32 -11.85 13.83 -22.60
CA ALA A 32 -12.67 12.64 -22.29
C ALA A 32 -13.92 13.06 -21.48
N PRO A 33 -15.08 12.40 -21.67
CA PRO A 33 -16.36 12.82 -21.10
C PRO A 33 -16.51 12.41 -19.63
N GLU A 34 -17.27 13.21 -18.89
CA GLU A 34 -17.64 13.02 -17.47
C GLU A 34 -18.36 11.67 -17.25
N GLY A 35 -17.81 10.87 -16.33
CA GLY A 35 -18.43 9.64 -15.84
C GLY A 35 -17.44 8.76 -15.08
N ASP A 36 -17.67 8.65 -13.77
CA ASP A 36 -16.99 7.84 -12.76
C ASP A 36 -15.73 8.48 -12.16
N ASP A 37 -15.92 9.16 -11.01
CA ASP A 37 -14.86 9.61 -10.10
C ASP A 37 -14.24 8.38 -9.41
N GLY A 38 -13.60 7.53 -10.20
CA GLY A 38 -12.70 6.50 -9.72
C GLY A 38 -11.56 7.18 -8.98
N ALA A 39 -11.44 6.87 -7.70
CA ALA A 39 -10.32 7.25 -6.85
C ALA A 39 -9.02 7.13 -7.65
N ALA A 40 -8.34 8.25 -7.90
CA ALA A 40 -6.99 8.25 -8.42
C ALA A 40 -6.14 7.47 -7.39
N ALA A 41 -5.77 6.24 -7.73
CA ALA A 41 -4.90 5.41 -6.93
C ALA A 41 -3.56 6.15 -6.72
N VAL A 42 -3.38 6.73 -5.53
CA VAL A 42 -2.12 7.34 -5.13
C VAL A 42 -1.26 6.23 -4.55
N GLY A 43 -0.31 5.76 -5.37
CA GLY A 43 0.97 5.22 -4.93
C GLY A 43 0.97 3.82 -4.31
N ALA A 44 0.57 2.80 -5.09
CA ALA A 44 1.13 1.47 -4.87
C ALA A 44 2.66 1.62 -4.79
N SER A 45 3.27 1.23 -3.68
CA SER A 45 4.73 1.15 -3.59
C SER A 45 5.21 0.25 -4.71
N ALA A 46 5.90 0.82 -5.69
CA ALA A 46 6.47 0.03 -6.77
C ALA A 46 7.57 -0.83 -6.15
N LEU A 47 7.28 -2.13 -5.99
CA LEU A 47 8.26 -3.12 -5.59
C LEU A 47 9.52 -2.93 -6.42
N ALA A 48 10.69 -2.91 -5.77
CA ALA A 48 11.95 -2.70 -6.48
C ALA A 48 12.09 -3.75 -7.61
N PRO A 49 12.48 -3.32 -8.83
CA PRO A 49 12.48 -4.19 -10.00
C PRO A 49 13.56 -5.28 -9.91
N ILE A 50 13.43 -6.29 -10.78
CA ILE A 50 14.46 -7.30 -11.02
C ILE A 50 15.30 -6.88 -12.23
N LEU A 51 16.62 -6.99 -12.13
CA LEU A 51 17.49 -6.87 -13.30
C LEU A 51 17.73 -8.25 -13.89
N GLN A 52 17.38 -8.44 -15.15
CA GLN A 52 17.79 -9.58 -15.95
C GLN A 52 18.97 -9.18 -16.83
N TYR A 53 20.16 -9.66 -16.50
CA TYR A 53 21.38 -9.36 -17.24
C TYR A 53 21.67 -10.47 -18.27
N THR A 54 21.61 -10.10 -19.55
CA THR A 54 21.76 -11.05 -20.68
C THR A 54 23.18 -11.08 -21.25
N GLY A 55 23.98 -10.04 -20.99
CA GLY A 55 25.27 -9.84 -21.64
C GLY A 55 25.15 -9.61 -23.16
N GLY A 56 26.10 -8.92 -23.78
CA GLY A 56 26.02 -8.47 -25.17
C GLY A 56 25.84 -9.54 -26.27
N THR A 57 25.93 -10.84 -25.94
CA THR A 57 25.67 -11.96 -26.86
C THR A 57 24.82 -13.03 -26.17
N PRO A 58 23.49 -12.89 -26.19
CA PRO A 58 22.60 -13.89 -25.61
C PRO A 58 22.74 -15.24 -26.35
N LEU A 59 22.45 -16.35 -25.64
CA LEU A 59 22.59 -17.72 -26.15
C LEU A 59 21.78 -17.97 -27.45
N ASP A 60 20.68 -17.24 -27.63
CA ASP A 60 19.80 -17.27 -28.81
C ASP A 60 20.43 -16.63 -30.06
N ALA A 61 21.32 -15.65 -29.88
CA ALA A 61 22.03 -14.95 -30.96
C ALA A 61 23.18 -15.79 -31.54
N ALA A 62 23.61 -16.85 -30.86
CA ALA A 62 24.71 -17.72 -31.29
C ALA A 62 24.30 -18.79 -32.32
N GLY A 63 23.08 -18.74 -32.86
CA GLY A 63 22.59 -19.72 -33.84
C GLY A 63 22.31 -21.11 -33.24
N ALA A 64 22.13 -21.19 -31.92
CA ALA A 64 21.74 -22.41 -31.24
C ALA A 64 20.33 -22.86 -31.67
N SER A 65 20.15 -24.17 -31.84
CA SER A 65 18.95 -24.85 -32.35
C SER A 65 17.66 -24.65 -31.53
N PHE A 66 17.64 -23.75 -30.55
CA PHE A 66 16.63 -23.66 -29.50
C PHE A 66 16.24 -22.18 -29.24
N PRO A 67 15.38 -21.58 -30.09
CA PRO A 67 14.86 -20.22 -29.84
C PRO A 67 14.02 -20.19 -28.54
N GLY A 68 14.27 -19.23 -27.65
CA GLY A 68 13.49 -19.04 -26.40
C GLY A 68 14.08 -19.62 -25.10
N LEU A 69 15.39 -19.93 -25.04
CA LEU A 69 16.04 -20.37 -23.79
C LEU A 69 16.24 -19.23 -22.76
N GLN A 70 16.26 -17.98 -23.22
CA GLN A 70 16.43 -16.79 -22.38
C GLN A 70 15.16 -15.95 -22.22
N THR A 71 13.99 -16.50 -22.56
CA THR A 71 12.72 -15.85 -22.21
C THR A 71 12.45 -16.12 -20.73
N PHE A 72 12.34 -15.02 -19.99
CA PHE A 72 11.89 -14.96 -18.60
C PHE A 72 10.61 -14.12 -18.58
N ASP A 73 9.78 -14.28 -19.60
CA ASP A 73 8.57 -13.50 -19.80
C ASP A 73 7.59 -13.77 -18.65
N ALA A 74 7.61 -14.98 -18.06
CA ALA A 74 6.82 -15.32 -16.88
C ALA A 74 7.47 -14.88 -15.55
N LEU A 75 8.72 -14.42 -15.54
CA LEU A 75 9.40 -13.99 -14.30
C LEU A 75 8.73 -12.74 -13.71
N ALA A 76 8.31 -11.79 -14.56
CA ALA A 76 7.62 -10.59 -14.11
C ALA A 76 6.28 -10.93 -13.43
N ASP A 77 5.50 -11.79 -14.08
CA ASP A 77 4.21 -12.27 -13.56
C ASP A 77 4.39 -13.06 -12.25
N ALA A 78 5.39 -13.95 -12.20
CA ALA A 78 5.66 -14.79 -11.03
C ALA A 78 6.15 -14.00 -9.81
N THR A 79 6.97 -12.96 -10.03
CA THR A 79 7.59 -12.17 -8.96
C THR A 79 6.78 -10.93 -8.59
N HIS A 80 5.71 -10.64 -9.34
CA HIS A 80 4.92 -9.42 -9.21
C HIS A 80 5.78 -8.14 -9.29
N ARG A 81 6.88 -8.17 -10.05
CA ARG A 81 7.84 -7.08 -10.22
C ARG A 81 8.09 -6.77 -11.68
N ASP A 82 8.40 -5.50 -11.94
CA ASP A 82 8.98 -5.12 -13.21
C ASP A 82 10.33 -5.83 -13.41
N VAL A 83 10.50 -6.46 -14.57
CA VAL A 83 11.76 -7.07 -15.00
C VAL A 83 12.42 -6.16 -16.03
N VAL A 84 13.59 -5.63 -15.68
CA VAL A 84 14.42 -4.83 -16.57
C VAL A 84 15.47 -5.72 -17.21
N THR A 85 15.38 -5.93 -18.52
CA THR A 85 16.39 -6.70 -19.26
C THR A 85 17.49 -5.77 -19.78
N ALA A 86 18.75 -6.10 -19.51
CA ALA A 86 19.90 -5.29 -19.95
C ALA A 86 21.06 -6.15 -20.48
N ALA A 87 21.58 -5.77 -21.66
CA ALA A 87 22.79 -6.36 -22.25
C ALA A 87 24.09 -5.79 -21.66
N THR A 88 24.00 -4.66 -20.97
CA THR A 88 25.10 -3.97 -20.28
C THR A 88 24.68 -3.68 -18.86
N LEU A 89 25.58 -3.87 -17.90
CA LEU A 89 25.25 -3.77 -16.49
C LEU A 89 24.94 -2.31 -16.12
N PRO A 90 23.79 -2.01 -15.50
CA PRO A 90 23.47 -0.67 -15.02
C PRO A 90 24.49 -0.19 -14.00
N ALA A 91 24.69 1.13 -13.94
CA ALA A 91 25.66 1.73 -13.02
C ALA A 91 25.26 1.60 -11.54
N ASP A 92 23.95 1.53 -11.25
CA ASP A 92 23.42 1.39 -9.90
C ASP A 92 22.63 0.08 -9.79
N LEU A 93 23.29 -0.96 -9.26
CA LEU A 93 22.64 -2.24 -9.00
C LEU A 93 21.80 -2.23 -7.72
N ALA A 94 22.01 -1.28 -6.80
CA ALA A 94 21.29 -1.23 -5.53
C ALA A 94 19.80 -0.84 -5.71
N ALA A 95 19.45 -0.28 -6.87
CA ALA A 95 18.06 -0.01 -7.26
C ALA A 95 17.24 -1.29 -7.52
N TYR A 96 17.90 -2.45 -7.70
CA TYR A 96 17.25 -3.71 -8.03
C TYR A 96 17.14 -4.62 -6.82
N ARG A 97 15.97 -5.23 -6.64
CA ARG A 97 15.72 -6.24 -5.62
C ARG A 97 16.65 -7.44 -5.79
N CYS A 98 16.84 -7.83 -7.03
CA CYS A 98 17.48 -9.07 -7.42
C CYS A 98 18.15 -8.86 -8.78
N VAL A 99 19.33 -9.43 -8.97
CA VAL A 99 20.02 -9.46 -10.26
C VAL A 99 20.08 -10.92 -10.72
N VAL A 100 19.42 -11.22 -11.83
CA VAL A 100 19.43 -12.54 -12.48
C VAL A 100 20.41 -12.49 -13.64
N LEU A 101 21.46 -13.28 -13.56
CA LEU A 101 22.44 -13.47 -14.62
C LEU A 101 22.00 -14.67 -15.46
N ASN A 102 21.59 -14.40 -16.69
CA ASN A 102 21.33 -15.44 -17.66
C ASN A 102 22.65 -16.14 -18.01
N GLY A 103 22.58 -17.44 -18.34
CA GLY A 103 23.75 -18.22 -18.73
C GLY A 103 24.60 -17.51 -19.77
N MET A 104 25.80 -17.11 -19.36
CA MET A 104 26.71 -16.30 -20.18
C MET A 104 27.61 -17.19 -21.03
N THR A 105 27.77 -16.80 -22.29
CA THR A 105 28.64 -17.49 -23.26
C THR A 105 30.06 -16.94 -23.28
N ALA A 106 30.29 -15.80 -22.64
CA ALA A 106 31.57 -15.12 -22.55
C ALA A 106 31.86 -14.68 -21.11
N PRO A 107 33.14 -14.66 -20.68
CA PRO A 107 33.53 -14.15 -19.37
C PRO A 107 33.09 -12.69 -19.17
N TYR A 108 32.68 -12.37 -17.95
CA TYR A 108 32.35 -11.01 -17.53
C TYR A 108 33.59 -10.11 -17.58
N GLY A 109 33.40 -8.85 -17.98
CA GLY A 109 34.47 -7.86 -17.89
C GLY A 109 34.87 -7.59 -16.43
N ASN A 110 36.12 -7.20 -16.19
CA ASN A 110 36.60 -6.89 -14.83
C ASN A 110 35.74 -5.83 -14.11
N GLY A 111 35.19 -4.87 -14.85
CA GLY A 111 34.28 -3.85 -14.31
C GLY A 111 32.94 -4.45 -13.84
N ASP A 112 32.33 -5.29 -14.67
CA ASP A 112 31.07 -5.98 -14.34
C ASP A 112 31.27 -6.90 -13.14
N MET A 113 32.38 -7.64 -13.10
CA MET A 113 32.73 -8.51 -11.96
C MET A 113 32.87 -7.74 -10.65
N ALA A 114 33.52 -6.58 -10.67
CA ALA A 114 33.64 -5.74 -9.49
C ALA A 114 32.28 -5.20 -9.02
N ALA A 115 31.40 -4.81 -9.95
CA ALA A 115 30.07 -4.33 -9.64
C ALA A 115 29.16 -5.43 -9.06
N LEU A 116 29.14 -6.62 -9.67
CA LEU A 116 28.39 -7.78 -9.18
C LEU A 116 28.89 -8.23 -7.81
N SER A 117 30.20 -8.24 -7.59
CA SER A 117 30.80 -8.52 -6.29
C SER A 117 30.37 -7.50 -5.24
N ALA A 118 30.45 -6.20 -5.54
CA ALA A 118 30.02 -5.15 -4.63
C ALA A 118 28.53 -5.24 -4.28
N TYR A 119 27.68 -5.57 -5.27
CA TYR A 119 26.24 -5.73 -5.07
C TYR A 119 25.90 -6.85 -4.10
N VAL A 120 26.40 -8.08 -4.33
CA VAL A 120 26.10 -9.21 -3.44
C VAL A 120 26.73 -9.02 -2.05
N GLN A 121 27.97 -8.53 -1.97
CA GLN A 121 28.63 -8.26 -0.69
C GLN A 121 27.89 -7.18 0.12
N GLY A 122 27.24 -6.23 -0.56
CA GLY A 122 26.46 -5.13 0.02
C GLY A 122 25.05 -5.48 0.47
N GLY A 123 24.58 -6.72 0.25
CA GLY A 123 23.24 -7.16 0.67
C GLY A 123 22.30 -7.56 -0.47
N GLY A 124 22.73 -7.42 -1.73
CA GLY A 124 21.92 -7.80 -2.89
C GLY A 124 21.77 -9.32 -3.04
N THR A 125 20.73 -9.73 -3.77
CA THR A 125 20.55 -11.12 -4.18
C THR A 125 20.96 -11.30 -5.63
N LEU A 126 22.01 -12.10 -5.83
CA LEU A 126 22.54 -12.44 -7.15
C LEU A 126 22.15 -13.87 -7.50
N VAL A 127 21.35 -14.05 -8.56
CA VAL A 127 20.98 -15.37 -9.08
C VAL A 127 21.78 -15.60 -10.35
N THR A 128 22.55 -16.68 -10.41
CA THR A 128 23.29 -17.07 -11.61
C THR A 128 22.80 -18.41 -12.14
N THR A 129 22.60 -18.47 -13.45
CA THR A 129 22.25 -19.67 -14.19
C THR A 129 23.38 -20.05 -15.14
N ALA A 130 23.43 -21.33 -15.51
CA ALA A 130 24.22 -21.85 -16.62
C ALA A 130 23.31 -22.69 -17.52
N GLU A 131 23.86 -23.34 -18.54
CA GLU A 131 23.23 -24.42 -19.30
C GLU A 131 24.05 -25.70 -19.08
N SER A 132 23.39 -26.85 -19.05
CA SER A 132 24.07 -28.14 -19.14
C SER A 132 25.01 -28.21 -20.37
N ASP A 133 26.11 -28.96 -20.24
CA ASP A 133 27.14 -29.12 -21.28
C ASP A 133 26.64 -29.92 -22.51
N GLY A 134 25.38 -30.32 -22.50
CA GLY A 134 24.70 -31.17 -23.48
C GLY A 134 24.47 -30.55 -24.86
N ILE A 135 25.09 -29.41 -25.20
CA ILE A 135 25.09 -28.85 -26.57
C ILE A 135 26.45 -29.13 -27.24
N PRO A 136 26.57 -30.19 -28.07
CA PRO A 136 27.79 -30.46 -28.83
C PRO A 136 28.21 -29.25 -29.68
N GLY A 137 29.37 -28.66 -29.36
CA GLY A 137 29.92 -27.49 -30.07
C GLY A 137 29.36 -26.13 -29.62
N GLY A 138 28.56 -26.08 -28.56
CA GLY A 138 28.10 -24.85 -27.91
C GLY A 138 29.15 -24.23 -26.97
N PRO A 139 28.95 -22.98 -26.54
CA PRO A 139 29.79 -22.33 -25.53
C PRO A 139 29.60 -22.99 -24.15
N ASP A 140 30.71 -23.20 -23.44
CA ASP A 140 30.74 -23.77 -22.09
C ASP A 140 30.33 -22.70 -21.05
N THR A 141 29.03 -22.60 -20.81
CA THR A 141 28.46 -21.62 -19.87
C THR A 141 28.71 -21.99 -18.41
N GLN A 142 28.92 -23.28 -18.11
CA GLN A 142 29.30 -23.74 -16.77
C GLN A 142 30.69 -23.24 -16.39
N ALA A 143 31.65 -23.26 -17.32
CA ALA A 143 32.96 -22.69 -17.10
C ALA A 143 32.90 -21.18 -16.85
N VAL A 144 32.03 -20.45 -17.55
CA VAL A 144 31.82 -19.01 -17.33
C VAL A 144 31.18 -18.76 -15.96
N GLN A 145 30.18 -19.56 -15.57
CA GLN A 145 29.59 -19.49 -14.24
C GLN A 145 30.63 -19.77 -13.15
N ASN A 146 31.45 -20.81 -13.29
CA ASN A 146 32.52 -21.14 -12.34
C ASN A 146 33.60 -20.04 -12.25
N GLN A 147 33.89 -19.31 -13.33
CA GLN A 147 34.76 -18.13 -13.26
C GLN A 147 34.15 -17.02 -12.42
N LEU A 148 32.84 -16.78 -12.54
CA LEU A 148 32.10 -15.85 -11.68
C LEU A 148 32.14 -16.31 -10.22
N LEU A 149 31.80 -17.57 -9.94
CA LEU A 149 31.78 -18.16 -8.60
C LEU A 149 33.15 -18.04 -7.91
N ALA A 150 34.23 -18.40 -8.63
CA ALA A 150 35.59 -18.32 -8.12
C ALA A 150 36.00 -16.86 -7.79
N ALA A 151 35.62 -15.90 -8.63
CA ALA A 151 35.93 -14.50 -8.40
C ALA A 151 35.09 -13.88 -7.26
N LEU A 152 33.88 -14.39 -7.01
CA LEU A 152 33.07 -14.04 -5.85
C LEU A 152 33.55 -14.73 -4.55
N GLY A 153 34.40 -15.75 -4.67
CA GLY A 153 34.89 -16.55 -3.55
C GLY A 153 33.88 -17.58 -3.04
N SER A 154 32.92 -17.98 -3.88
CA SER A 154 31.92 -19.00 -3.56
C SER A 154 32.57 -20.38 -3.47
N VAL A 155 32.03 -21.23 -2.58
CA VAL A 155 32.42 -22.66 -2.50
C VAL A 155 31.62 -23.54 -3.44
N VAL A 156 30.60 -23.00 -4.10
CA VAL A 156 29.77 -23.73 -5.05
C VAL A 156 30.54 -23.92 -6.35
N GLU A 157 30.45 -25.11 -6.93
CA GLU A 157 31.01 -25.42 -8.25
C GLU A 157 29.94 -26.12 -9.08
N ASN A 158 29.76 -25.68 -10.34
CA ASN A 158 28.95 -26.38 -11.32
C ASN A 158 29.83 -27.43 -12.02
N LEU A 159 29.54 -28.71 -11.79
CA LEU A 159 30.39 -29.82 -12.18
C LEU A 159 30.15 -30.24 -13.63
N HIS A 160 31.20 -30.13 -14.43
CA HIS A 160 31.19 -30.49 -15.84
C HIS A 160 30.96 -31.99 -16.07
N GLY A 161 30.14 -32.34 -17.07
CA GLY A 161 29.93 -33.72 -17.53
C GLY A 161 29.17 -34.65 -16.57
N ALA A 162 28.58 -34.11 -15.50
CA ALA A 162 27.67 -34.82 -14.62
C ALA A 162 26.26 -34.26 -14.86
N GLU A 163 25.52 -34.89 -15.76
CA GLU A 163 24.21 -34.40 -16.21
C GLU A 163 23.08 -35.34 -15.80
N ASP A 164 21.98 -34.75 -15.33
CA ASP A 164 20.70 -35.43 -15.27
C ASP A 164 19.87 -35.07 -16.49
N LEU A 165 19.83 -36.02 -17.42
CA LEU A 165 19.17 -35.86 -18.71
C LEU A 165 17.67 -36.11 -18.61
N GLY A 166 16.91 -35.37 -19.42
CA GLY A 166 15.46 -35.45 -19.53
C GLY A 166 14.73 -34.34 -18.78
N PHE A 167 13.41 -34.24 -19.03
CA PHE A 167 12.51 -33.37 -18.29
C PHE A 167 11.94 -34.14 -17.10
N ARG A 168 12.07 -33.57 -15.91
CA ARG A 168 11.74 -34.20 -14.63
C ARG A 168 11.06 -33.22 -13.70
N THR A 169 10.41 -33.75 -12.68
CA THR A 169 9.84 -33.00 -11.55
C THR A 169 10.41 -33.59 -10.27
N THR A 170 10.87 -32.76 -9.35
CA THR A 170 11.36 -33.20 -8.04
C THR A 170 10.59 -32.51 -6.93
N GLY A 171 10.22 -33.30 -5.91
CA GLY A 171 9.72 -32.78 -4.61
C GLY A 171 10.80 -32.77 -3.52
N THR A 172 12.08 -32.98 -3.89
CA THR A 172 13.18 -32.95 -2.93
C THR A 172 13.66 -31.52 -2.72
N ILE A 173 12.85 -30.77 -1.96
CA ILE A 173 13.05 -29.36 -1.66
C ILE A 173 13.55 -29.23 -0.21
N ALA A 174 14.67 -28.56 -0.02
CA ALA A 174 15.19 -28.28 1.32
C ALA A 174 14.32 -27.21 1.99
N ALA A 175 14.10 -27.32 3.31
CA ALA A 175 13.40 -26.28 4.05
C ALA A 175 14.31 -25.05 4.19
N ASP A 176 13.92 -23.96 3.53
CA ASP A 176 14.65 -22.70 3.52
C ASP A 176 13.71 -21.51 3.25
N PRO A 177 14.01 -20.29 3.70
CA PRO A 177 13.23 -19.11 3.30
C PRO A 177 13.13 -18.94 1.77
N LEU A 178 14.17 -19.33 1.02
CA LEU A 178 14.19 -19.26 -0.45
C LEU A 178 13.35 -20.34 -1.14
N THR A 179 12.82 -21.29 -0.39
CA THR A 179 11.98 -22.40 -0.89
C THR A 179 10.65 -22.47 -0.15
N ALA A 180 10.26 -21.41 0.56
CA ALA A 180 9.04 -21.37 1.35
C ALA A 180 7.80 -21.67 0.49
N GLY A 181 7.10 -22.75 0.85
CA GLY A 181 5.89 -23.23 0.17
C GLY A 181 6.09 -23.72 -1.26
N VAL A 182 7.33 -24.05 -1.65
CA VAL A 182 7.65 -24.77 -2.88
C VAL A 182 7.61 -26.26 -2.57
N ASP A 183 6.65 -26.98 -3.15
CA ASP A 183 6.49 -28.42 -2.95
C ASP A 183 7.14 -29.23 -4.08
N GLU A 184 7.01 -28.77 -5.33
CA GLU A 184 7.60 -29.44 -6.50
C GLU A 184 8.17 -28.47 -7.52
N VAL A 185 9.32 -28.82 -8.12
CA VAL A 185 9.98 -28.03 -9.16
C VAL A 185 10.23 -28.89 -10.39
N ARG A 186 9.91 -28.34 -11.56
CA ARG A 186 10.20 -28.97 -12.86
C ARG A 186 11.50 -28.44 -13.45
N TYR A 187 12.31 -29.33 -14.01
CA TYR A 187 13.56 -28.98 -14.69
C TYR A 187 13.77 -29.88 -15.91
N GLY A 188 14.63 -29.45 -16.84
CA GLY A 188 15.02 -30.24 -18.00
C GLY A 188 16.53 -30.17 -18.18
N ASN A 189 17.17 -31.31 -18.49
CA ASN A 189 18.61 -31.46 -18.73
C ASN A 189 19.47 -30.55 -17.86
N THR A 190 19.86 -31.01 -16.68
CA THR A 190 20.53 -30.12 -15.71
C THR A 190 21.91 -30.62 -15.33
N GLY A 191 22.83 -29.69 -15.09
CA GLY A 191 24.14 -29.98 -14.49
C GLY A 191 24.03 -30.32 -13.00
N VAL A 192 25.16 -30.64 -12.38
CA VAL A 192 25.25 -30.99 -10.96
C VAL A 192 26.06 -29.93 -10.22
N LEU A 193 25.54 -29.45 -9.09
CA LEU A 193 26.29 -28.58 -8.20
C LEU A 193 27.02 -29.39 -7.13
N SER A 194 28.28 -29.06 -6.91
CA SER A 194 28.96 -29.31 -5.64
C SER A 194 28.66 -28.14 -4.71
N ALA A 195 27.83 -28.37 -3.69
CA ALA A 195 27.44 -27.35 -2.72
C ALA A 195 27.50 -27.92 -1.30
N GLY A 196 28.67 -27.75 -0.66
CA GLY A 196 28.88 -28.06 0.76
C GLY A 196 28.90 -26.80 1.62
N ALA A 197 28.82 -26.97 2.95
CA ALA A 197 28.86 -25.84 3.87
C ALA A 197 30.08 -24.92 3.59
N PRO A 198 29.89 -23.59 3.54
CA PRO A 198 28.71 -22.84 4.00
C PRO A 198 27.54 -22.74 3.01
N ALA A 199 27.67 -23.23 1.78
CA ALA A 199 26.55 -23.27 0.84
C ALA A 199 25.46 -24.27 1.30
N ARG A 200 24.23 -23.96 0.93
CA ARG A 200 23.02 -24.70 1.28
C ARG A 200 22.37 -25.23 -0.01
N PRO A 201 22.32 -26.55 -0.21
CA PRO A 201 21.50 -27.14 -1.26
C PRO A 201 20.03 -26.77 -1.05
N LEU A 202 19.37 -26.25 -2.08
CA LEU A 202 17.96 -25.87 -2.05
C LEU A 202 17.07 -26.89 -2.76
N VAL A 203 17.49 -27.33 -3.95
CA VAL A 203 16.74 -28.29 -4.76
C VAL A 203 17.66 -29.43 -5.17
N THR A 204 17.20 -30.65 -4.93
CA THR A 204 17.87 -31.88 -5.37
C THR A 204 17.04 -32.54 -6.47
N GLY A 205 17.64 -32.81 -7.62
CA GLY A 205 16.98 -33.53 -8.72
C GLY A 205 16.71 -35.00 -8.38
N GLU A 206 15.90 -35.68 -9.20
CA GLU A 206 15.52 -37.08 -8.97
C GLU A 206 16.70 -38.05 -8.96
N GLY A 207 17.79 -37.72 -9.67
CA GLY A 207 19.03 -38.51 -9.64
C GLY A 207 19.84 -38.34 -8.34
N GLY A 208 19.38 -37.52 -7.39
CA GLY A 208 20.04 -37.26 -6.10
C GLY A 208 21.10 -36.15 -6.15
N GLN A 209 21.25 -35.48 -7.29
CA GLN A 209 22.16 -34.37 -7.46
C GLN A 209 21.57 -33.02 -7.04
N VAL A 210 22.40 -32.14 -6.48
CA VAL A 210 22.00 -30.76 -6.19
C VAL A 210 21.96 -29.98 -7.51
N ILE A 211 20.86 -29.28 -7.76
CA ILE A 211 20.65 -28.50 -9.01
C ILE A 211 20.45 -27.00 -8.74
N LEU A 212 20.13 -26.65 -7.49
CA LEU A 212 20.03 -25.28 -7.01
C LEU A 212 20.62 -25.20 -5.62
N ALA A 213 21.49 -24.23 -5.38
CA ALA A 213 22.08 -23.96 -4.08
C ALA A 213 22.13 -22.45 -3.80
N ALA A 214 22.16 -22.09 -2.52
CA ALA A 214 22.38 -20.72 -2.08
C ALA A 214 23.56 -20.63 -1.11
N GLU A 215 24.29 -19.53 -1.18
CA GLU A 215 25.41 -19.21 -0.30
C GLU A 215 25.29 -17.77 0.17
N ALA A 216 25.51 -17.53 1.46
CA ALA A 216 25.61 -16.18 1.98
C ALA A 216 27.00 -15.62 1.66
N LEU A 217 27.05 -14.49 0.93
CA LEU A 217 28.29 -13.80 0.61
C LEU A 217 28.22 -12.36 1.12
N GLY A 218 29.05 -12.04 2.12
CA GLY A 218 28.97 -10.75 2.79
C GLY A 218 27.63 -10.56 3.49
N ALA A 219 26.92 -9.48 3.17
CA ALA A 219 25.57 -9.24 3.68
C ALA A 219 24.46 -9.80 2.77
N GLY A 220 24.79 -10.27 1.57
CA GLY A 220 23.81 -10.69 0.56
C GLY A 220 23.80 -12.20 0.31
N THR A 221 23.07 -12.57 -0.75
CA THR A 221 22.82 -13.97 -1.10
C THR A 221 23.22 -14.22 -2.54
N LEU A 222 24.04 -15.25 -2.75
CA LEU A 222 24.31 -15.82 -4.07
C LEU A 222 23.44 -17.08 -4.24
N VAL A 223 22.67 -17.15 -5.31
CA VAL A 223 21.92 -18.33 -5.71
C VAL A 223 22.53 -18.86 -7.01
N VAL A 224 22.84 -20.15 -7.03
CA VAL A 224 23.45 -20.82 -8.17
C VAL A 224 22.51 -21.91 -8.64
N ALA A 225 22.01 -21.77 -9.87
CA ALA A 225 21.33 -22.82 -10.59
C ALA A 225 22.31 -23.46 -11.57
N SER A 226 22.41 -24.79 -11.57
CA SER A 226 23.27 -25.50 -12.52
C SER A 226 22.79 -25.39 -13.95
N ASP A 227 21.50 -25.07 -14.14
CA ASP A 227 20.85 -24.95 -15.43
C ASP A 227 19.74 -23.87 -15.39
N MET A 228 19.56 -23.14 -16.49
CA MET A 228 18.63 -22.02 -16.57
C MET A 228 17.18 -22.50 -16.66
N ASN A 229 16.92 -23.74 -17.06
CA ASN A 229 15.56 -24.26 -17.24
C ASN A 229 14.77 -24.27 -15.93
N VAL A 230 15.42 -24.33 -14.77
CA VAL A 230 14.74 -24.20 -13.47
C VAL A 230 14.01 -22.85 -13.33
N LEU A 231 14.55 -21.80 -13.96
CA LEU A 231 14.05 -20.42 -13.85
C LEU A 231 13.57 -19.82 -15.18
N SER A 232 13.80 -20.45 -16.33
CA SER A 232 13.32 -19.97 -17.63
C SER A 232 11.92 -20.50 -17.95
N ASP A 233 11.24 -19.83 -18.88
CA ASP A 233 9.91 -20.24 -19.36
C ASP A 233 9.92 -21.60 -20.09
N ARG A 234 11.12 -22.13 -20.39
CA ARG A 234 11.34 -23.30 -21.24
C ARG A 234 11.52 -24.63 -20.48
N SER A 235 11.29 -24.67 -19.17
CA SER A 235 11.12 -25.92 -18.41
C SER A 235 9.93 -26.79 -18.86
N ASP A 236 9.22 -26.42 -19.93
CA ASP A 236 7.91 -26.95 -20.30
C ASP A 236 6.86 -26.58 -19.22
N THR A 237 6.89 -25.28 -18.88
CA THR A 237 5.98 -24.45 -18.05
C THR A 237 5.84 -24.77 -16.56
N GLY A 238 6.89 -25.28 -15.90
CA GLY A 238 6.89 -25.50 -14.44
C GLY A 238 6.44 -24.30 -13.60
N TYR A 239 6.46 -23.09 -14.16
CA TYR A 239 5.93 -21.86 -13.58
C TYR A 239 4.42 -21.86 -13.29
N VAL A 240 3.64 -22.60 -14.09
CA VAL A 240 2.17 -22.62 -13.98
C VAL A 240 1.64 -23.99 -13.52
N SER A 241 2.35 -25.07 -13.89
CA SER A 241 1.94 -26.44 -13.55
C SER A 241 2.59 -26.99 -12.27
N GLN A 242 3.65 -26.36 -11.79
CA GLN A 242 4.40 -26.68 -10.56
C GLN A 242 4.73 -25.36 -9.83
N ASP A 243 5.69 -25.37 -8.90
CA ASP A 243 6.03 -24.21 -8.07
C ASP A 243 7.27 -23.43 -8.55
N ASN A 244 7.70 -23.56 -9.82
CA ASN A 244 8.87 -22.82 -10.31
C ASN A 244 8.67 -21.30 -10.22
N GLY A 245 7.43 -20.81 -10.42
CA GLY A 245 7.12 -19.39 -10.30
C GLY A 245 7.26 -18.90 -8.86
N ARG A 246 6.74 -19.66 -7.90
CA ARG A 246 6.90 -19.38 -6.47
C ARG A 246 8.38 -19.46 -6.05
N LEU A 247 9.12 -20.43 -6.57
CA LEU A 247 10.56 -20.52 -6.35
C LEU A 247 11.26 -19.27 -6.88
N ALA A 248 10.99 -18.86 -8.12
CA ALA A 248 11.59 -17.67 -8.73
C ALA A 248 11.30 -16.39 -7.93
N ASP A 249 10.05 -16.22 -7.44
CA ASP A 249 9.69 -15.14 -6.53
C ASP A 249 10.51 -15.18 -5.23
N ASN A 250 10.53 -16.33 -4.56
CA ASN A 250 11.30 -16.53 -3.32
C ASN A 250 12.80 -16.23 -3.50
N LEU A 251 13.40 -16.64 -4.63
CA LEU A 251 14.81 -16.38 -4.94
C LEU A 251 15.11 -14.88 -5.05
N CYS A 252 14.16 -14.09 -5.51
CA CYS A 252 14.27 -12.62 -5.54
C CYS A 252 13.62 -11.96 -4.31
N GLY A 253 13.48 -12.72 -3.22
CA GLY A 253 13.14 -12.24 -1.89
C GLY A 253 11.64 -12.16 -1.60
N GLY A 254 10.81 -12.72 -2.46
CA GLY A 254 9.38 -12.96 -2.24
C GLY A 254 8.52 -11.70 -2.20
N VAL A 255 7.27 -11.84 -2.62
CA VAL A 255 6.21 -10.85 -2.39
C VAL A 255 5.08 -11.49 -1.62
N GLY A 256 4.55 -10.78 -0.63
CA GLY A 256 3.26 -11.09 -0.02
C GLY A 256 2.32 -9.91 -0.10
N PHE A 257 1.08 -10.15 0.29
CA PHE A 257 0.00 -9.16 0.19
C PHE A 257 -0.54 -8.85 1.58
N LEU A 258 -0.83 -7.59 1.84
CA LEU A 258 -1.50 -7.13 3.05
C LEU A 258 -2.78 -6.40 2.64
N SER A 259 -3.92 -6.89 3.11
CA SER A 259 -5.22 -6.31 2.83
C SER A 259 -6.04 -6.10 4.09
N GLY A 260 -6.93 -5.12 4.08
CA GLY A 260 -7.73 -4.84 5.27
C GLY A 260 -8.81 -3.81 5.11
N THR A 261 -9.50 -3.57 6.21
CA THR A 261 -10.47 -2.47 6.33
C THR A 261 -10.15 -1.67 7.57
N VAL A 262 -10.12 -0.34 7.43
CA VAL A 262 -9.98 0.58 8.55
C VAL A 262 -11.34 0.84 9.17
N TRP A 263 -11.45 0.64 10.47
CA TRP A 263 -12.68 0.79 11.24
C TRP A 263 -12.58 1.93 12.27
N GLU A 264 -13.71 2.55 12.58
CA GLU A 264 -13.82 3.46 13.71
C GLU A 264 -13.95 2.65 15.02
N GLU A 265 -13.13 2.99 16.01
CA GLU A 265 -13.21 2.35 17.33
C GLU A 265 -14.56 2.65 18.00
N GLY A 266 -15.25 1.61 18.44
CA GLY A 266 -16.50 1.73 19.21
C GLY A 266 -17.78 1.89 18.39
N PHE A 267 -17.70 2.30 17.11
CA PHE A 267 -18.87 2.55 16.27
C PHE A 267 -19.02 1.58 15.09
N GLY A 268 -17.98 0.81 14.74
CA GLY A 268 -18.07 -0.22 13.70
C GLY A 268 -18.30 0.33 12.29
N ASP A 269 -18.15 1.65 12.10
CA ASP A 269 -18.17 2.29 10.79
C ASP A 269 -16.81 2.12 10.10
N MET A 270 -16.83 2.10 8.77
CA MET A 270 -15.61 2.03 7.95
C MET A 270 -15.05 3.43 7.73
N VAL A 271 -13.74 3.60 7.88
CA VAL A 271 -13.07 4.90 7.75
C VAL A 271 -12.36 4.97 6.39
N ALA A 272 -12.91 5.80 5.50
CA ALA A 272 -12.34 6.07 4.17
C ALA A 272 -11.35 7.26 4.20
N GLY A 273 -10.43 7.31 3.23
CA GLY A 273 -9.46 8.39 3.07
C GLY A 273 -8.29 8.35 4.06
N VAL A 274 -8.11 7.25 4.77
CA VAL A 274 -6.99 7.04 5.71
C VAL A 274 -5.77 6.66 4.89
N HIS A 275 -4.66 7.37 5.09
CA HIS A 275 -3.38 6.96 4.53
C HIS A 275 -2.82 5.85 5.41
N VAL A 276 -2.76 4.65 4.85
CA VAL A 276 -2.24 3.45 5.49
C VAL A 276 -0.77 3.33 5.12
N ALA A 277 0.13 3.56 6.08
CA ALA A 277 1.57 3.44 5.89
C ALA A 277 2.08 2.13 6.52
N VAL A 278 2.70 1.29 5.70
CA VAL A 278 3.38 0.08 6.15
C VAL A 278 4.85 0.41 6.38
N LEU A 279 5.31 0.27 7.62
CA LEU A 279 6.64 0.70 8.07
C LEU A 279 7.56 -0.49 8.32
N ARG A 280 8.82 -0.38 7.87
CA ARG A 280 9.86 -1.37 8.19
C ARG A 280 10.14 -1.36 9.69
N THR A 281 10.25 -2.55 10.28
CA THR A 281 10.55 -2.72 11.72
C THR A 281 11.97 -2.30 12.10
N SER A 282 12.89 -2.27 11.14
CA SER A 282 14.31 -1.92 11.36
C SER A 282 14.56 -0.43 11.53
N ASP A 283 13.87 0.42 10.77
CA ASP A 283 14.16 1.85 10.68
C ASP A 283 12.92 2.77 10.58
N PHE A 284 11.70 2.20 10.64
CA PHE A 284 10.42 2.89 10.49
C PHE A 284 10.25 3.64 9.16
N SER A 285 11.09 3.36 8.15
CA SER A 285 10.88 3.86 6.80
C SER A 285 9.62 3.23 6.18
N ILE A 286 8.95 3.97 5.31
CA ILE A 286 7.78 3.47 4.58
C ILE A 286 8.26 2.38 3.61
N ALA A 287 7.75 1.17 3.80
CA ALA A 287 7.92 0.05 2.87
C ALA A 287 6.89 0.14 1.74
N ALA A 288 5.66 0.45 2.10
CA ALA A 288 4.59 0.71 1.16
C ALA A 288 3.44 1.47 1.84
N GLY A 289 2.41 1.80 1.07
CA GLY A 289 1.19 2.34 1.61
C GLY A 289 0.05 2.31 0.61
N ASP A 290 -1.13 2.66 1.09
CA ASP A 290 -2.35 2.80 0.30
C ASP A 290 -3.27 3.83 0.98
N ILE A 291 -4.32 4.27 0.28
CA ILE A 291 -5.36 5.13 0.84
C ILE A 291 -6.66 4.34 0.94
N SER A 292 -7.23 4.28 2.14
CA SER A 292 -8.43 3.50 2.38
C SER A 292 -9.59 3.98 1.49
N SER A 293 -10.21 3.03 0.78
CA SER A 293 -11.17 3.31 -0.28
C SER A 293 -12.45 3.98 0.23
N THR A 294 -13.08 4.79 -0.60
CA THR A 294 -14.41 5.33 -0.31
C THR A 294 -15.48 4.43 -0.94
N PRO A 295 -16.57 4.08 -0.24
CA PRO A 295 -16.87 4.35 1.18
C PRO A 295 -16.39 3.23 2.13
N HIS A 296 -15.66 2.22 1.64
CA HIS A 296 -15.49 0.94 2.32
C HIS A 296 -14.28 0.84 3.24
N GLY A 297 -13.44 1.89 3.33
CA GLY A 297 -12.25 1.91 4.17
C GLY A 297 -11.23 0.80 3.84
N HIS A 298 -11.29 0.23 2.64
CA HIS A 298 -10.47 -0.91 2.25
C HIS A 298 -9.09 -0.47 1.76
N PHE A 299 -8.05 -1.23 2.07
CA PHE A 299 -6.71 -1.01 1.57
C PHE A 299 -6.05 -2.33 1.14
N ASP A 300 -5.18 -2.26 0.15
CA ASP A 300 -4.40 -3.39 -0.38
C ASP A 300 -2.96 -2.96 -0.66
N VAL A 301 -2.00 -3.76 -0.22
CA VAL A 301 -0.58 -3.45 -0.34
C VAL A 301 0.21 -4.70 -0.70
N ALA A 302 1.03 -4.63 -1.75
CA ALA A 302 2.05 -5.63 -2.05
C ALA A 302 3.37 -5.24 -1.36
N LEU A 303 4.02 -6.21 -0.72
CA LEU A 303 5.19 -5.99 0.12
C LEU A 303 6.24 -7.08 -0.13
N ASP A 304 7.51 -6.72 0.00
CA ASP A 304 8.55 -7.73 0.22
C ASP A 304 8.18 -8.59 1.45
N VAL A 305 8.57 -9.87 1.46
CA VAL A 305 8.39 -10.73 2.64
C VAL A 305 9.12 -10.13 3.84
N GLY A 306 8.45 -10.08 4.99
CA GLY A 306 9.03 -9.54 6.21
C GLY A 306 8.01 -9.13 7.28
N SER A 307 8.53 -8.60 8.37
CA SER A 307 7.74 -8.11 9.50
C SER A 307 7.63 -6.59 9.46
N TYR A 308 6.41 -6.06 9.53
CA TYR A 308 6.09 -4.64 9.37
C TYR A 308 5.23 -4.10 10.51
N PHE A 309 5.24 -2.78 10.70
CA PHE A 309 4.23 -2.07 11.47
C PHE A 309 3.23 -1.40 10.54
N LEU A 310 1.97 -1.30 10.97
CA LEU A 310 0.96 -0.50 10.29
C LEU A 310 0.77 0.82 11.04
N TYR A 311 0.83 1.94 10.33
CA TYR A 311 0.60 3.27 10.85
C TYR A 311 -0.48 3.98 10.04
N LEU A 312 -1.51 4.46 10.71
CA LEU A 312 -2.70 5.05 10.11
C LEU A 312 -2.63 6.56 10.28
N ILE A 313 -2.83 7.29 9.18
CA ILE A 313 -2.86 8.74 9.17
C ILE A 313 -4.22 9.17 8.62
N ASP A 314 -5.00 9.89 9.43
CA ASP A 314 -6.24 10.53 8.97
C ASP A 314 -5.95 12.01 8.63
N PRO A 315 -5.85 12.38 7.34
CA PRO A 315 -5.57 13.76 6.95
C PRO A 315 -6.69 14.74 7.32
N SER A 316 -7.92 14.25 7.55
CA SER A 316 -9.06 15.09 7.95
C SER A 316 -8.99 15.50 9.43
N GLY A 317 -8.18 14.81 10.23
CA GLY A 317 -8.08 15.01 11.67
C GLY A 317 -9.37 14.68 12.41
N ARG A 318 -10.20 13.77 11.90
CA ARG A 318 -11.41 13.26 12.57
C ARG A 318 -11.06 12.12 13.52
N HIS A 319 -9.99 11.40 13.25
CA HIS A 319 -9.46 10.31 14.04
C HIS A 319 -8.03 10.58 14.50
N VAL A 320 -7.61 9.88 15.56
CA VAL A 320 -6.25 9.92 16.08
C VAL A 320 -5.35 9.07 15.17
N SER A 321 -4.40 9.71 14.48
CA SER A 321 -3.35 9.02 13.72
C SER A 321 -2.40 8.28 14.66
N GLY A 322 -2.00 7.06 14.30
CA GLY A 322 -1.16 6.23 15.16
C GLY A 322 -0.90 4.82 14.61
N PHE A 323 -0.16 4.04 15.40
CA PHE A 323 0.06 2.62 15.09
C PHE A 323 -1.23 1.82 15.27
N PHE A 324 -1.38 0.78 14.44
CA PHE A 324 -2.38 -0.25 14.68
C PHE A 324 -2.02 -1.03 15.96
N GLY A 325 -2.76 -0.76 17.04
CA GLY A 325 -2.49 -1.30 18.37
C GLY A 325 -1.22 -0.71 19.04
N PRO A 326 -0.75 -1.29 20.16
CA PRO A 326 0.68 -1.14 20.50
C PRO A 326 1.49 -1.63 19.29
N PRO A 327 2.74 -1.17 19.06
CA PRO A 327 3.50 -1.52 17.86
C PRO A 327 3.63 -3.06 17.74
N THR A 328 2.68 -3.63 17.01
CA THR A 328 2.46 -5.06 16.81
C THR A 328 2.88 -5.33 15.39
N THR A 329 3.76 -6.31 15.22
CA THR A 329 4.25 -6.66 13.89
C THR A 329 3.21 -7.46 13.14
N ILE A 330 3.09 -7.18 11.85
CA ILE A 330 2.39 -7.98 10.86
C ILE A 330 3.46 -8.71 10.05
N ASP A 331 3.40 -10.03 10.04
CA ASP A 331 4.33 -10.87 9.29
C ASP A 331 3.72 -11.19 7.94
N VAL A 332 4.38 -10.74 6.87
CA VAL A 332 3.96 -10.97 5.48
C VAL A 332 4.80 -12.11 4.92
N ALA A 333 4.15 -13.21 4.53
CA ALA A 333 4.78 -14.40 3.95
C ALA A 333 4.65 -14.45 2.42
N ALA A 334 5.53 -15.22 1.77
CA ALA A 334 5.61 -15.30 0.31
C ALA A 334 4.35 -15.92 -0.32
N GLY A 335 3.74 -15.20 -1.25
CA GLY A 335 2.54 -15.59 -1.98
C GLY A 335 1.26 -15.62 -1.13
N GLU A 336 1.32 -15.19 0.13
CA GLU A 336 0.18 -15.22 1.04
C GLU A 336 -0.48 -13.84 1.16
N LEU A 337 -1.79 -13.86 1.35
CA LEU A 337 -2.58 -12.69 1.71
C LEU A 337 -2.74 -12.64 3.23
N GLU A 338 -2.06 -11.70 3.86
CA GLU A 338 -2.25 -11.36 5.26
C GLU A 338 -3.37 -10.33 5.38
N THR A 339 -4.21 -10.49 6.41
CA THR A 339 -5.36 -9.60 6.62
C THR A 339 -5.25 -8.82 7.91
N ALA A 340 -5.47 -7.51 7.86
CA ALA A 340 -5.47 -6.64 9.03
C ALA A 340 -6.81 -5.88 9.16
N GLN A 341 -7.27 -5.69 10.39
CA GLN A 341 -8.49 -4.93 10.71
C GLN A 341 -8.15 -3.76 11.63
N PRO A 342 -7.40 -2.75 11.13
CA PRO A 342 -7.05 -1.59 11.92
C PRO A 342 -8.26 -0.82 12.42
N THR A 343 -8.18 -0.35 13.66
CA THR A 343 -9.15 0.59 14.23
C THR A 343 -8.48 1.94 14.46
N MET A 344 -9.26 3.02 14.31
CA MET A 344 -8.83 4.37 14.67
C MET A 344 -9.79 4.95 15.72
N ALA A 345 -9.21 5.50 16.78
CA ALA A 345 -9.98 6.21 17.80
C ALA A 345 -10.49 7.55 17.22
N PRO A 346 -11.77 7.91 17.42
CA PRO A 346 -12.25 9.24 17.08
C PRO A 346 -11.45 10.30 17.86
N ALA A 347 -11.13 11.41 17.21
CA ALA A 347 -10.47 12.58 17.81
C ALA A 347 -11.46 13.69 18.15
N ARG A 348 -12.74 13.49 17.83
CA ARG A 348 -13.82 14.48 17.86
C ARG A 348 -15.05 13.89 18.54
N GLY A 349 -15.92 14.77 19.03
CA GLY A 349 -17.23 14.40 19.58
C GLY A 349 -18.36 14.88 18.69
N SER A 350 -19.59 14.75 19.19
CA SER A 350 -20.80 15.16 18.51
C SER A 350 -21.83 15.75 19.48
N LEU A 351 -22.80 16.48 18.92
CA LEU A 351 -24.05 16.87 19.59
C LEU A 351 -25.22 16.17 18.91
N SER A 352 -26.25 15.78 19.66
CA SER A 352 -27.49 15.27 19.09
C SER A 352 -28.70 15.70 19.91
N GLY A 353 -29.84 15.81 19.23
CA GLY A 353 -31.12 16.11 19.86
C GLY A 353 -32.26 16.09 18.84
N THR A 354 -33.37 16.68 19.22
CA THR A 354 -34.61 16.78 18.43
C THR A 354 -35.12 18.22 18.46
N VAL A 355 -35.54 18.71 17.29
CA VAL A 355 -36.21 20.02 17.18
C VAL A 355 -37.70 19.81 16.94
N THR A 356 -38.51 20.44 17.77
CA THR A 356 -39.97 20.38 17.73
C THR A 356 -40.58 21.77 17.65
N ASP A 357 -41.87 21.81 17.31
CA ASP A 357 -42.71 22.99 17.34
C ASP A 357 -43.29 23.16 18.75
N ASP A 358 -43.02 24.28 19.41
CA ASP A 358 -43.39 24.49 20.82
C ASP A 358 -44.89 24.34 21.10
N ALA A 359 -45.73 24.81 20.16
CA ALA A 359 -47.17 24.81 20.35
C ALA A 359 -47.81 23.43 20.16
N THR A 360 -47.22 22.59 19.31
CA THR A 360 -47.82 21.32 18.87
C THR A 360 -47.03 20.09 19.28
N ALA A 361 -45.81 20.26 19.77
CA ALA A 361 -44.79 19.21 19.96
C ALA A 361 -44.52 18.38 18.69
N ALA A 362 -44.93 18.87 17.51
CA ALA A 362 -44.68 18.18 16.25
C ALA A 362 -43.19 18.32 15.87
N PRO A 363 -42.57 17.30 15.27
CA PRO A 363 -41.19 17.40 14.82
C PRO A 363 -41.05 18.47 13.72
N VAL A 364 -39.93 19.20 13.74
CA VAL A 364 -39.61 20.22 12.75
C VAL A 364 -38.51 19.69 11.83
N PRO A 365 -38.86 19.11 10.67
CA PRO A 365 -37.87 18.70 9.69
C PRO A 365 -37.28 19.91 8.96
N GLY A 366 -36.00 19.84 8.59
CA GLY A 366 -35.36 20.93 7.84
C GLY A 366 -34.88 22.10 8.69
N ALA A 367 -35.05 22.06 10.02
CA ALA A 367 -34.49 23.05 10.93
C ALA A 367 -32.96 22.94 10.94
N TRP A 368 -32.29 24.08 11.07
CA TRP A 368 -30.83 24.15 11.22
C TRP A 368 -30.47 24.04 12.69
N ALA A 369 -29.61 23.09 13.03
CA ALA A 369 -28.95 23.01 14.35
C ALA A 369 -27.48 23.41 14.19
N VAL A 370 -27.05 24.46 14.88
CA VAL A 370 -25.73 25.07 14.71
C VAL A 370 -24.97 25.06 16.04
N ALA A 371 -23.78 24.47 16.06
CA ALA A 371 -22.87 24.56 17.20
C ALA A 371 -21.95 25.78 17.06
N ILE A 372 -21.88 26.55 18.14
CA ILE A 372 -21.04 27.74 18.29
C ILE A 372 -20.01 27.43 19.37
N GLY A 373 -18.75 27.32 18.95
CA GLY A 373 -17.60 27.12 19.82
C GLY A 373 -16.93 28.44 20.21
N PRO A 374 -15.81 28.38 20.95
CA PRO A 374 -15.07 29.56 21.40
C PRO A 374 -14.54 30.44 20.26
N ASP A 375 -14.28 29.85 19.09
CA ASP A 375 -13.77 30.55 17.90
C ASP A 375 -14.89 30.94 16.90
N GLY A 376 -16.16 30.77 17.27
CA GLY A 376 -17.33 31.04 16.43
C GLY A 376 -18.07 29.78 16.00
N ILE A 377 -18.81 29.84 14.88
CA ILE A 377 -19.58 28.71 14.37
C ILE A 377 -18.63 27.56 14.01
N ALA A 378 -18.83 26.41 14.65
CA ALA A 378 -17.98 25.23 14.50
C ALA A 378 -18.59 24.15 13.60
N GLY A 379 -19.90 24.16 13.43
CA GLY A 379 -20.61 23.23 12.57
C GLY A 379 -22.10 23.49 12.54
N ALA A 380 -22.77 23.01 11.49
CA ALA A 380 -24.22 23.05 11.36
C ALA A 380 -24.72 21.76 10.70
N THR A 381 -25.93 21.34 11.06
CA THR A 381 -26.63 20.21 10.45
C THR A 381 -28.10 20.55 10.29
N VAL A 382 -28.84 19.68 9.57
CA VAL A 382 -30.26 19.84 9.30
C VAL A 382 -31.02 18.69 9.94
N THR A 383 -32.14 18.99 10.59
CA THR A 383 -32.99 17.98 11.22
C THR A 383 -33.66 17.07 10.18
N ALA A 384 -33.75 15.78 10.52
CA ALA A 384 -34.41 14.76 9.73
C ALA A 384 -35.94 14.90 9.77
N GLY A 385 -36.64 14.03 9.04
CA GLY A 385 -38.11 14.01 8.93
C GLY A 385 -38.85 13.94 10.28
N ASP A 386 -38.22 13.31 11.27
CA ASP A 386 -38.71 13.15 12.64
C ASP A 386 -38.16 14.21 13.60
N GLY A 387 -37.52 15.27 13.09
CA GLY A 387 -36.96 16.36 13.88
C GLY A 387 -35.61 16.05 14.52
N THR A 388 -35.12 14.82 14.44
CA THR A 388 -33.84 14.43 15.04
C THR A 388 -32.66 15.01 14.27
N TYR A 389 -31.54 15.25 14.95
CA TYR A 389 -30.29 15.63 14.32
C TYR A 389 -29.09 15.03 15.06
N THR A 390 -28.00 14.85 14.31
CA THR A 390 -26.67 14.63 14.87
C THR A 390 -25.70 15.56 14.16
N LEU A 391 -24.91 16.29 14.94
CA LEU A 391 -23.85 17.18 14.47
C LEU A 391 -22.49 16.56 14.84
N PRO A 392 -21.86 15.81 13.93
CA PRO A 392 -20.61 15.11 14.20
C PRO A 392 -19.37 16.02 14.05
N HIS A 393 -18.21 15.47 14.40
CA HIS A 393 -16.88 16.04 14.13
C HIS A 393 -16.59 17.39 14.79
N LEU A 394 -17.14 17.61 15.98
CA LEU A 394 -16.81 18.77 16.82
C LEU A 394 -15.52 18.49 17.61
N ALA A 395 -14.61 19.45 17.61
CA ALA A 395 -13.42 19.37 18.45
C ALA A 395 -13.86 19.29 19.94
N PRO A 396 -13.10 18.63 20.82
CA PRO A 396 -13.41 18.62 22.24
C PRO A 396 -13.36 20.04 22.80
N GLY A 397 -14.38 20.41 23.58
CA GLY A 397 -14.52 21.77 24.07
C GLY A 397 -15.91 22.06 24.62
N THR A 398 -16.16 23.33 24.93
CA THR A 398 -17.47 23.80 25.38
C THR A 398 -18.12 24.62 24.29
N TYR A 399 -19.36 24.28 23.97
CA TYR A 399 -20.14 24.83 22.88
C TYR A 399 -21.44 25.44 23.40
N ARG A 400 -22.11 26.20 22.54
CA ARG A 400 -23.52 26.55 22.63
C ARG A 400 -24.19 26.13 21.33
N ALA A 401 -25.48 25.82 21.37
CA ALA A 401 -26.24 25.50 20.15
C ALA A 401 -27.32 26.54 19.88
N THR A 402 -27.62 26.77 18.61
CA THR A 402 -28.78 27.55 18.17
C THR A 402 -29.54 26.81 17.09
N PHE A 403 -30.85 27.01 17.09
CA PHE A 403 -31.80 26.33 16.25
C PHE A 403 -32.60 27.35 15.46
N ALA A 404 -32.70 27.17 14.15
CA ALA A 404 -33.40 28.09 13.27
C ALA A 404 -34.26 27.32 12.27
N ASP A 405 -35.46 27.83 12.01
CA ASP A 405 -36.33 27.33 10.95
C ASP A 405 -36.10 28.15 9.66
N PRO A 406 -35.31 27.65 8.68
CA PRO A 406 -35.05 28.37 7.44
C PRO A 406 -36.30 28.49 6.55
N ALA A 407 -37.31 27.62 6.73
CA ALA A 407 -38.59 27.73 6.03
C ALA A 407 -39.45 28.88 6.59
N GLY A 408 -39.16 29.30 7.82
CA GLY A 408 -39.81 30.38 8.53
C GLY A 408 -41.13 29.97 9.18
N GLY A 409 -41.67 30.86 10.01
CA GLY A 409 -42.86 30.58 10.84
C GLY A 409 -42.53 30.22 12.29
N ARG A 410 -41.25 30.00 12.61
CA ARG A 410 -40.74 29.82 13.97
C ARG A 410 -39.57 30.76 14.25
N LEU A 411 -39.42 31.17 15.50
CA LEU A 411 -38.31 32.02 15.94
C LEU A 411 -37.05 31.17 16.07
N GLN A 412 -35.91 31.80 15.85
CA GLN A 412 -34.62 31.23 16.23
C GLN A 412 -34.51 31.24 17.76
N GLU A 413 -33.94 30.20 18.33
CA GLU A 413 -33.60 30.13 19.75
C GLU A 413 -32.22 29.51 19.97
N TYR A 414 -31.73 29.62 21.21
CA TYR A 414 -30.49 29.01 21.67
C TYR A 414 -30.80 27.96 22.73
N TYR A 415 -29.88 26.99 22.86
CA TYR A 415 -30.10 25.82 23.69
C TYR A 415 -30.46 26.15 25.15
N ASP A 416 -31.43 25.35 25.59
CA ASP A 416 -32.26 25.32 26.80
C ASP A 416 -33.20 26.52 26.95
N ASP A 417 -33.99 26.76 25.89
CA ASP A 417 -35.03 27.80 25.77
C ASP A 417 -34.52 29.23 26.00
N GLN A 418 -33.33 29.52 25.46
CA GLN A 418 -32.69 30.83 25.64
C GLN A 418 -32.89 31.72 24.41
N PRO A 419 -33.26 33.01 24.59
CA PRO A 419 -33.51 33.92 23.47
C PRO A 419 -32.23 34.39 22.78
N ASP A 420 -31.08 34.22 23.43
CA ASP A 420 -29.80 34.72 22.95
C ASP A 420 -28.63 33.79 23.32
N TYR A 421 -27.49 34.09 22.70
CA TYR A 421 -26.25 33.34 22.90
C TYR A 421 -25.79 33.38 24.36
N ASP A 422 -25.92 34.52 25.05
CA ASP A 422 -25.34 34.72 26.38
C ASP A 422 -26.08 33.93 27.47
N GLY A 423 -27.39 33.75 27.32
CA GLY A 423 -28.21 32.90 28.18
C GLY A 423 -28.00 31.40 27.96
N ALA A 424 -27.58 30.98 26.76
CA ALA A 424 -27.50 29.58 26.36
C ALA A 424 -26.63 28.71 27.28
N SER A 425 -27.18 27.55 27.67
CA SER A 425 -26.48 26.56 28.49
C SER A 425 -25.25 26.01 27.76
N PRO A 426 -24.08 25.89 28.43
CA PRO A 426 -22.88 25.35 27.81
C PRO A 426 -22.97 23.83 27.63
N LEU A 427 -22.55 23.36 26.45
CA LEU A 427 -22.57 21.96 26.02
C LEU A 427 -21.15 21.41 25.95
N PRO A 428 -20.78 20.43 26.81
CA PRO A 428 -19.44 19.84 26.77
C PRO A 428 -19.33 18.78 25.67
N VAL A 429 -18.58 19.06 24.62
CA VAL A 429 -18.20 18.05 23.62
C VAL A 429 -16.95 17.32 24.10
N THR A 430 -17.04 16.00 24.19
CA THR A 430 -15.93 15.12 24.58
C THR A 430 -15.54 14.19 23.44
N VAL A 431 -14.27 13.81 23.38
CA VAL A 431 -13.74 12.95 22.31
C VAL A 431 -14.46 11.60 22.30
N GLY A 432 -14.92 11.17 21.12
CA GLY A 432 -15.56 9.87 20.91
C GLY A 432 -16.94 9.72 21.53
N ALA A 433 -17.53 10.79 22.06
CA ALA A 433 -18.83 10.77 22.70
C ALA A 433 -19.82 11.74 22.05
N THR A 434 -21.08 11.33 22.04
CA THR A 434 -22.22 12.15 21.66
C THR A 434 -22.82 12.80 22.90
N THR A 435 -22.85 14.13 22.93
CA THR A 435 -23.64 14.89 23.92
C THR A 435 -25.08 14.91 23.43
N GLY A 436 -25.91 14.05 24.02
CA GLY A 436 -27.33 13.93 23.69
C GLY A 436 -28.20 14.97 24.38
N ASP A 437 -29.51 14.84 24.16
CA ASP A 437 -30.58 15.66 24.77
C ASP A 437 -30.38 17.17 24.56
N VAL A 438 -29.78 17.54 23.43
CA VAL A 438 -29.61 18.93 23.00
C VAL A 438 -30.84 19.33 22.17
N ASP A 439 -31.99 19.31 22.81
CA ASP A 439 -33.29 19.51 22.19
C ASP A 439 -33.68 20.99 22.09
N ALA A 440 -34.66 21.28 21.23
CA ALA A 440 -35.27 22.60 21.06
C ALA A 440 -36.76 22.50 20.75
N ALA A 441 -37.53 23.49 21.21
CA ALA A 441 -38.97 23.62 21.00
C ALA A 441 -39.23 25.03 20.45
N LEU A 442 -39.16 25.15 19.13
CA LEU A 442 -39.17 26.46 18.47
C LEU A 442 -40.55 27.13 18.56
N ALA A 443 -40.61 28.28 19.23
CA ALA A 443 -41.81 29.09 19.34
C ALA A 443 -42.24 29.71 18.00
N ALA A 444 -43.54 29.97 17.84
CA ALA A 444 -44.08 30.57 16.62
C ALA A 444 -43.50 31.99 16.37
N GLY A 445 -42.99 32.21 15.17
CA GLY A 445 -42.53 33.52 14.71
C GLY A 445 -43.65 34.34 14.09
N PRO A 446 -43.44 35.65 13.85
CA PRO A 446 -44.33 36.41 12.99
C PRO A 446 -44.33 35.70 11.63
N GLY A 447 -45.46 35.08 11.28
CA GLY A 447 -45.55 34.27 10.08
C GLY A 447 -45.07 35.06 8.88
N ARG A 448 -44.49 34.40 7.87
CA ARG A 448 -44.40 34.96 6.52
C ARG A 448 -45.82 35.13 6.00
N GLY A 449 -46.51 36.17 6.48
CA GLY A 449 -47.75 36.62 5.90
C GLY A 449 -47.39 37.06 4.50
N THR A 450 -47.87 36.33 3.50
CA THR A 450 -48.27 36.97 2.25
C THR A 450 -49.38 37.93 2.65
N ALA A 451 -49.01 39.13 3.10
CA ALA A 451 -49.96 40.22 3.12
C ALA A 451 -50.36 40.37 1.65
N ALA A 452 -51.53 39.84 1.31
CA ALA A 452 -52.23 40.27 0.12
C ALA A 452 -52.36 41.78 0.29
N VAL A 453 -51.55 42.53 -0.46
CA VAL A 453 -51.80 43.95 -0.64
C VAL A 453 -53.12 43.99 -1.39
N ASP A 454 -54.21 44.14 -0.66
CA ASP A 454 -55.50 44.48 -1.24
C ASP A 454 -55.31 45.90 -1.78
N VAL A 455 -54.94 46.01 -3.06
CA VAL A 455 -54.95 47.27 -3.77
C VAL A 455 -56.42 47.65 -3.90
N VAL A 456 -56.93 48.36 -2.89
CA VAL A 456 -58.18 49.09 -3.03
C VAL A 456 -57.93 50.15 -4.11
N ALA A 457 -58.44 49.89 -5.30
CA ALA A 457 -58.42 50.84 -6.39
C ALA A 457 -59.25 52.08 -6.00
N GLY A 458 -58.55 53.15 -5.61
CA GLY A 458 -59.12 54.49 -5.49
C GLY A 458 -59.10 55.06 -4.08
N GLY A 459 -58.01 55.74 -3.73
CA GLY A 459 -57.95 56.59 -2.54
C GLY A 459 -56.55 57.13 -2.34
N SER A 460 -56.33 58.39 -2.67
CA SER A 460 -55.09 59.12 -2.43
C SER A 460 -54.75 59.15 -0.94
N HIS A 461 -53.61 58.58 -0.54
CA HIS A 461 -53.06 58.81 0.80
C HIS A 461 -51.65 59.40 0.69
N SER A 462 -51.55 60.63 1.21
CA SER A 462 -50.34 61.41 1.38
C SER A 462 -49.35 60.65 2.27
N CYS A 463 -48.10 60.57 1.83
CA CYS A 463 -46.99 60.15 2.67
C CYS A 463 -46.74 61.27 3.69
N ALA A 464 -46.92 61.00 4.98
CA ALA A 464 -46.43 61.86 6.05
C ALA A 464 -45.37 61.06 6.83
N LEU A 465 -44.11 61.40 6.56
CA LEU A 465 -43.01 61.16 7.49
C LEU A 465 -43.24 62.05 8.71
N LEU A 466 -43.24 61.47 9.90
CA LEU A 466 -42.87 62.18 11.11
C LEU A 466 -42.00 61.24 11.95
N ASP A 467 -40.72 61.61 12.02
CA ASP A 467 -39.80 61.26 13.10
C ASP A 467 -40.36 61.78 14.44
N ASP A 468 -40.36 60.91 15.45
CA ASP A 468 -39.56 61.03 16.68
C ASP A 468 -39.58 59.69 17.45
#